data_AF-A0A7S1V130-F1
#
_entry.id   AF-A0A7S1V130-F1
#
_cell.length_a   1.000
_cell.length_b   1.000
_cell.length_c   1.000
_cell.angle_alpha   90.00
_cell.angle_beta   90.00
_cell.angle_gamma   90.00
#
_symmetry.space_group_name_H-M   'P 1'
#
loop_
_entity.id
_entity.type
_entity.pdbx_description
1 polymer ?
#
loop_
_entity_poly.entity_id
_entity_poly.type
_entity_poly.pdbx_seq_one_letter_code
_entity_poly.pdbx_strand_id
1 'polypeptide(L)'
;AVIDLSKITNGGVKSELQGSFVAVPDKCEEASVLTTKTTKRGSNSNCIKSILRRMEENQGDTDRLVRLCGDVSMFLWEPLDEQEKDQEVEAKIVEVSMRSLRSHRENPTVHRNVLRVLEELCCMDDGVQTKLIELRGVETLIESLSRFRNVDEISDRILLILDGLISFGLAKDEIERGGGVALLTSIIKHNPSRSDTVILC
;
A
#
# COMPACT_ATOMS: atom_id res chain seq x y z
N ALA A 1 -12.12 -17.47 24.88
CA ALA A 1 -12.33 -16.15 25.50
C ALA A 1 -12.61 -15.17 24.37
N VAL A 2 -13.84 -14.71 24.25
CA VAL A 2 -14.22 -13.64 23.30
C VAL A 2 -13.81 -12.35 23.99
N ILE A 3 -12.84 -11.63 23.41
CA ILE A 3 -12.40 -10.34 23.95
C ILE A 3 -13.36 -9.30 23.37
N ASP A 4 -14.20 -8.73 24.23
CA ASP A 4 -15.08 -7.61 23.90
C ASP A 4 -14.28 -6.30 24.06
N LEU A 5 -13.83 -5.75 22.94
CA LEU A 5 -12.96 -4.57 22.85
C LEU A 5 -13.73 -3.24 22.88
N SER A 6 -15.07 -3.26 22.95
CA SER A 6 -15.91 -2.06 23.04
C SER A 6 -15.67 -1.21 24.30
N LYS A 7 -14.84 -1.69 25.24
CA LYS A 7 -14.53 -1.03 26.52
C LYS A 7 -13.22 -0.24 26.54
N ILE A 8 -12.44 -0.20 25.45
CA ILE A 8 -11.07 0.39 25.47
C ILE A 8 -11.01 1.79 24.80
N THR A 9 -12.01 2.21 24.02
CA THR A 9 -11.94 3.49 23.30
C THR A 9 -12.52 4.65 24.10
N ASN A 10 -11.66 5.30 24.89
CA ASN A 10 -11.84 6.70 25.30
C ASN A 10 -10.46 7.36 25.42
N GLY A 11 -9.89 7.75 24.29
CA GLY A 11 -8.60 8.42 24.24
C GLY A 11 -8.27 8.85 22.82
N GLY A 12 -8.94 9.89 22.33
CA GLY A 12 -8.58 10.51 21.06
C GLY A 12 -7.20 11.16 21.17
N VAL A 13 -6.27 10.72 20.33
CA VAL A 13 -4.98 11.40 20.12
C VAL A 13 -4.76 11.56 18.63
N LYS A 14 -4.61 12.82 18.19
CA LYS A 14 -4.13 13.19 16.86
C LYS A 14 -2.67 12.75 16.72
N SER A 15 -2.35 11.88 15.78
CA SER A 15 -0.96 11.56 15.42
C SER A 15 -0.49 12.47 14.29
N GLU A 16 0.40 13.41 14.60
CA GLU A 16 1.24 14.10 13.62
C GLU A 16 2.36 13.15 13.18
N LEU A 17 2.31 12.67 11.94
CA LEU A 17 3.40 11.94 11.30
C LEU A 17 4.31 12.92 10.55
N GLN A 18 5.38 13.38 11.21
CA GLN A 18 6.53 14.00 10.53
C GLN A 18 7.54 12.91 10.17
N GLY A 19 7.43 12.37 8.95
CA GLY A 19 8.44 11.50 8.36
C GLY A 19 9.58 12.31 7.74
N SER A 20 10.80 12.15 8.25
CA SER A 20 12.01 12.75 7.68
C SER A 20 12.39 12.10 6.34
N PHE A 21 12.51 12.90 5.29
CA PHE A 21 12.93 12.46 3.96
C PHE A 21 14.42 12.11 3.94
N VAL A 22 14.77 10.86 3.61
CA VAL A 22 16.16 10.49 3.31
C VAL A 22 16.42 10.84 1.85
N ALA A 23 17.32 11.80 1.62
CA ALA A 23 17.80 12.14 0.29
C ALA A 23 18.51 10.92 -0.33
N VAL A 24 18.03 10.48 -1.49
CA VAL A 24 18.67 9.44 -2.31
C VAL A 24 19.88 10.06 -3.03
N PRO A 25 21.06 9.41 -3.03
CA PRO A 25 22.26 9.98 -3.64
C PRO A 25 22.19 10.08 -5.17
N ASP A 26 22.68 11.22 -5.62
CA ASP A 26 22.73 11.77 -6.96
C ASP A 26 23.71 11.03 -7.89
N LYS A 27 23.27 9.89 -8.44
CA LYS A 27 23.93 9.25 -9.60
C LYS A 27 22.89 8.85 -10.64
N CYS A 28 22.36 9.88 -11.31
CA CYS A 28 21.52 9.80 -12.49
C CYS A 28 22.40 10.00 -13.73
N GLU A 29 22.84 8.92 -14.39
CA GLU A 29 23.48 9.02 -15.72
C GLU A 29 22.74 8.27 -16.83
N GLU A 30 21.58 7.66 -16.55
CA GLU A 30 20.67 7.13 -17.59
C GLU A 30 19.20 7.54 -17.38
N ALA A 31 18.93 8.57 -16.59
CA ALA A 31 17.64 9.28 -16.61
C ALA A 31 17.61 10.28 -17.78
N SER A 32 17.73 9.76 -19.00
CA SER A 32 17.62 10.60 -20.19
C SER A 32 16.13 10.80 -20.51
N VAL A 33 15.71 12.06 -20.34
CA VAL A 33 14.47 12.69 -20.84
C VAL A 33 13.21 12.52 -19.97
N LEU A 34 13.29 12.95 -18.71
CA LEU A 34 12.20 13.69 -18.06
C LEU A 34 12.82 14.87 -17.30
N THR A 35 13.58 15.70 -18.04
CA THR A 35 13.99 17.00 -17.52
C THR A 35 12.76 17.91 -17.49
N THR A 36 12.66 18.63 -16.38
CA THR A 36 11.63 19.55 -15.90
C THR A 36 11.36 20.77 -16.80
N LYS A 37 11.28 20.57 -18.11
CA LYS A 37 10.58 21.53 -18.96
C LYS A 37 9.12 21.48 -18.55
N THR A 38 8.60 22.64 -18.19
CA THR A 38 7.20 22.96 -17.96
C THR A 38 6.36 22.68 -19.21
N THR A 39 6.25 21.41 -19.59
CA THR A 39 5.29 20.92 -20.55
C THR A 39 3.93 21.06 -19.89
N LYS A 40 3.21 22.10 -20.33
CA LYS A 40 1.75 22.18 -20.42
C LYS A 40 1.09 20.95 -19.81
N ARG A 41 0.69 21.05 -18.54
CA ARG A 41 0.03 20.04 -17.69
C ARG A 41 -0.67 18.98 -18.55
N GLY A 42 0.08 17.96 -18.95
CA GLY A 42 -0.47 16.80 -19.64
C GLY A 42 -1.05 15.94 -18.54
N SER A 43 -2.35 15.65 -18.63
CA SER A 43 -3.12 14.90 -17.63
C SER A 43 -2.26 13.86 -16.92
N ASN A 44 -2.15 13.96 -15.59
CA ASN A 44 -1.29 13.12 -14.75
C ASN A 44 -1.53 11.61 -15.02
N SER A 45 -2.74 11.25 -15.48
CA SER A 45 -3.11 9.92 -15.97
C SER A 45 -2.16 9.36 -17.04
N ASN A 46 -1.71 10.13 -18.04
CA ASN A 46 -0.81 9.62 -19.09
C ASN A 46 0.59 9.27 -18.56
N CYS A 47 1.10 10.06 -17.61
CA CYS A 47 2.37 9.78 -16.95
C CYS A 47 2.27 8.49 -16.15
N ILE A 48 1.21 8.33 -15.34
CA ILE A 48 0.98 7.12 -14.56
C ILE A 48 0.80 5.91 -15.48
N LYS A 49 0.02 6.01 -16.57
CA LYS A 49 -0.13 4.92 -17.57
C LYS A 49 1.22 4.48 -18.15
N SER A 50 2.11 5.43 -18.46
CA SER A 50 3.47 5.14 -18.94
C SER A 50 4.30 4.41 -17.87
N ILE A 51 4.22 4.84 -16.61
CA ILE A 51 4.92 4.21 -15.49
C ILE A 51 4.38 2.78 -15.26
N LEU A 52 3.06 2.58 -15.28
CA LEU A 52 2.43 1.27 -15.13
C LEU A 52 2.85 0.30 -16.22
N ARG A 53 2.87 0.75 -17.48
CA ARG A 53 3.39 -0.06 -18.59
C ARG A 53 4.84 -0.50 -18.32
N ARG A 54 5.69 0.42 -17.86
CA ARG A 54 7.08 0.10 -17.50
C ARG A 54 7.17 -0.87 -16.32
N MET A 55 6.29 -0.75 -15.31
CA MET A 55 6.25 -1.70 -14.20
C MET A 55 5.90 -3.11 -14.70
N GLU A 56 4.97 -3.23 -15.66
CA GLU A 56 4.60 -4.51 -16.28
C GLU A 56 5.76 -5.10 -17.10
N GLU A 57 6.43 -4.28 -17.91
CA GLU A 57 7.59 -4.68 -18.72
C GLU A 57 8.80 -5.09 -17.85
N ASN A 58 8.93 -4.53 -16.65
CA ASN A 58 10.07 -4.73 -15.76
C ASN A 58 9.71 -5.56 -14.51
N GLN A 59 8.68 -6.42 -14.57
CA GLN A 59 8.29 -7.27 -13.43
C GLN A 59 9.42 -8.19 -12.93
N GLY A 60 10.42 -8.51 -13.75
CA GLY A 60 11.59 -9.30 -13.32
C GLY A 60 12.72 -8.49 -12.67
N ASP A 61 12.71 -7.16 -12.80
CA ASP A 61 13.77 -6.27 -12.32
C ASP A 61 13.31 -5.54 -11.05
N THR A 62 13.78 -6.05 -9.91
CA THR A 62 13.46 -5.51 -8.58
C THR A 62 13.81 -4.03 -8.47
N ASP A 63 15.00 -3.62 -8.90
CA ASP A 63 15.49 -2.26 -8.67
C ASP A 63 14.74 -1.24 -9.51
N ARG A 64 14.37 -1.64 -10.75
CA ARG A 64 13.47 -0.82 -11.58
C ARG A 64 12.09 -0.75 -11.00
N LEU A 65 11.52 -1.87 -10.56
CA LEU A 65 10.19 -1.91 -9.97
C LEU A 65 10.08 -1.02 -8.73
N VAL A 66 11.08 -1.05 -7.84
CA VAL A 66 11.15 -0.19 -6.65
C VAL A 66 11.14 1.29 -7.03
N ARG A 67 11.96 1.69 -8.01
CA ARG A 67 11.98 3.08 -8.50
C ARG A 67 10.64 3.51 -9.08
N LEU A 68 10.04 2.67 -9.91
CA LEU A 68 8.74 2.95 -10.53
C LEU A 68 7.61 3.05 -9.48
N CYS A 69 7.64 2.26 -8.41
CA CYS A 69 6.69 2.43 -7.29
C CYS A 69 6.85 3.79 -6.60
N GLY A 70 8.09 4.25 -6.43
CA GLY A 70 8.39 5.58 -5.91
C GLY A 70 7.84 6.69 -6.82
N ASP A 71 8.02 6.53 -8.14
CA ASP A 71 7.45 7.46 -9.13
C ASP A 71 5.92 7.50 -9.03
N VAL A 72 5.24 6.34 -8.99
CA VAL A 72 3.78 6.28 -8.81
C VAL A 72 3.36 6.99 -7.53
N SER A 73 3.99 6.69 -6.40
CA SER A 73 3.66 7.30 -5.10
C SER A 73 3.72 8.83 -5.21
N MET A 74 4.78 9.38 -5.79
CA MET A 74 4.94 10.83 -5.98
C MET A 74 3.77 11.47 -6.74
N PHE A 75 3.24 10.80 -7.77
CA PHE A 75 2.09 11.31 -8.53
C PHE A 75 0.74 11.16 -7.79
N LEU A 76 0.62 10.25 -6.83
CA LEU A 76 -0.61 10.09 -6.04
C LEU A 76 -0.84 11.24 -5.05
N TRP A 77 0.23 11.91 -4.59
CA TRP A 77 0.13 13.06 -3.69
C TRP A 77 -0.19 14.38 -4.39
N GLU A 78 -0.07 14.42 -5.72
CA GLU A 78 -0.49 15.60 -6.47
C GLU A 78 -2.01 15.62 -6.55
N PRO A 79 -2.67 16.73 -6.16
CA PRO A 79 -4.12 16.83 -6.30
C PRO A 79 -4.47 16.70 -7.78
N LEU A 80 -5.01 15.53 -8.14
CA LEU A 80 -5.68 15.34 -9.40
C LEU A 80 -6.90 16.26 -9.40
N ASP A 81 -7.08 17.03 -10.47
CA ASP A 81 -8.33 17.76 -10.65
C ASP A 81 -9.47 16.70 -10.56
N GLU A 82 -10.57 16.98 -9.85
CA GLU A 82 -11.62 15.96 -9.57
C GLU A 82 -12.19 15.32 -10.85
N GLN A 83 -12.06 15.99 -12.00
CA GLN A 83 -12.40 15.46 -13.33
C GLN A 83 -11.40 14.42 -13.89
N GLU A 84 -10.21 14.31 -13.29
CA GLU A 84 -9.11 13.44 -13.72
C GLU A 84 -8.87 12.25 -12.78
N LYS A 85 -9.74 12.00 -11.79
CA LYS A 85 -9.76 10.71 -11.08
C LYS A 85 -10.12 9.61 -12.06
N ASP A 86 -9.10 9.06 -12.68
CA ASP A 86 -9.18 8.00 -13.66
C ASP A 86 -9.24 6.66 -12.92
N GLN A 87 -10.45 6.23 -12.57
CA GLN A 87 -10.71 4.95 -11.88
C GLN A 87 -10.06 3.76 -12.60
N GLU A 88 -9.90 3.83 -13.93
CA GLU A 88 -9.20 2.80 -14.70
C GLU A 88 -7.72 2.75 -14.35
N VAL A 89 -7.09 3.92 -14.17
CA VAL A 89 -5.70 4.03 -13.73
C VAL A 89 -5.53 3.50 -12.32
N GLU A 90 -6.37 3.93 -11.38
CA GLU A 90 -6.30 3.48 -9.99
C GLU A 90 -6.46 1.96 -9.89
N ALA A 91 -7.46 1.39 -10.55
CA ALA A 91 -7.66 -0.06 -10.63
C ALA A 91 -6.44 -0.77 -11.24
N LYS A 92 -5.82 -0.19 -12.26
CA LYS A 92 -4.60 -0.73 -12.88
C LYS A 92 -3.39 -0.66 -11.95
N ILE A 93 -3.25 0.40 -11.14
CA ILE A 93 -2.19 0.47 -10.12
C ILE A 93 -2.37 -0.68 -9.11
N VAL A 94 -3.59 -0.93 -8.63
CA VAL A 94 -3.86 -2.06 -7.72
C VAL A 94 -3.48 -3.38 -8.38
N GLU A 95 -3.90 -3.63 -9.63
CA GLU A 95 -3.57 -4.87 -10.35
C GLU A 95 -2.05 -5.13 -10.47
N VAL A 96 -1.30 -4.11 -10.88
CA VAL A 96 0.16 -4.21 -11.02
C VAL A 96 0.81 -4.42 -9.65
N SER A 97 0.35 -3.70 -8.62
CA SER A 97 0.83 -3.81 -7.25
C SER A 97 0.62 -5.22 -6.68
N MET A 98 -0.61 -5.76 -6.81
CA MET A 98 -0.93 -7.12 -6.36
C MET A 98 -0.11 -8.19 -7.10
N ARG A 99 0.11 -8.00 -8.40
CA ARG A 99 0.99 -8.88 -9.19
C ARG A 99 2.43 -8.82 -8.69
N SER A 100 2.93 -7.63 -8.39
CA SER A 100 4.29 -7.44 -7.89
C SER A 100 4.52 -8.07 -6.52
N LEU A 101 3.60 -7.93 -5.57
CA LEU A 101 3.67 -8.63 -4.27
C LEU A 101 3.76 -10.16 -4.44
N ARG A 102 3.00 -10.71 -5.41
CA ARG A 102 2.97 -12.17 -5.66
C ARG A 102 4.18 -12.70 -6.39
N SER A 103 4.78 -11.89 -7.26
CA SER A 103 5.98 -12.27 -8.02
C SER A 103 7.25 -12.13 -7.16
N HIS A 104 7.25 -11.20 -6.21
CA HIS A 104 8.42 -10.85 -5.38
C HIS A 104 8.20 -11.18 -3.91
N ARG A 105 7.61 -12.35 -3.63
CA ARG A 105 7.13 -12.72 -2.28
C ARG A 105 8.19 -12.66 -1.18
N GLU A 106 9.45 -12.87 -1.54
CA GLU A 106 10.58 -12.91 -0.61
C GLU A 106 11.34 -11.58 -0.53
N ASN A 107 10.92 -10.55 -1.27
CA ASN A 107 11.65 -9.29 -1.39
C ASN A 107 11.02 -8.19 -0.52
N PRO A 108 11.57 -7.89 0.67
CA PRO A 108 11.00 -6.88 1.56
C PRO A 108 11.04 -5.48 0.94
N THR A 109 12.00 -5.17 0.08
CA THR A 109 12.09 -3.86 -0.58
C THR A 109 10.94 -3.66 -1.56
N VAL A 110 10.58 -4.67 -2.35
CA VAL A 110 9.41 -4.61 -3.24
C VAL A 110 8.13 -4.47 -2.41
N HIS A 111 7.97 -5.31 -1.37
CA HIS A 111 6.80 -5.24 -0.49
C HIS A 111 6.65 -3.85 0.13
N ARG A 112 7.70 -3.28 0.71
CA ARG A 112 7.68 -1.94 1.30
C ARG A 112 7.14 -0.88 0.33
N ASN A 113 7.68 -0.84 -0.89
CA ASN A 113 7.33 0.20 -1.86
C ASN A 113 5.93 -0.02 -2.46
N VAL A 114 5.56 -1.27 -2.74
CA VAL A 114 4.24 -1.58 -3.27
C VAL A 114 3.16 -1.34 -2.21
N LEU A 115 3.40 -1.72 -0.95
CA LEU A 115 2.45 -1.49 0.14
C LEU A 115 2.26 0.00 0.42
N ARG A 116 3.30 0.82 0.27
CA ARG A 116 3.15 2.27 0.34
C ARG A 116 2.17 2.79 -0.72
N VAL A 117 2.32 2.37 -1.97
CA VAL A 117 1.40 2.76 -3.05
C VAL A 117 -0.04 2.32 -2.73
N LEU A 118 -0.22 1.09 -2.25
CA LEU A 118 -1.54 0.56 -1.91
C LEU A 118 -2.18 1.28 -0.72
N GLU A 119 -1.42 1.61 0.33
CA GLU A 119 -1.90 2.38 1.46
C GLU A 119 -2.39 3.76 1.02
N GLU A 120 -1.59 4.47 0.22
CA GLU A 120 -1.93 5.79 -0.33
C GLU A 120 -3.23 5.73 -1.13
N LEU A 121 -3.40 4.71 -1.98
CA LEU A 121 -4.62 4.51 -2.77
C LEU A 121 -5.85 4.13 -1.94
N CYS A 122 -5.70 3.23 -0.97
CA CYS A 122 -6.84 2.76 -0.16
C CYS A 122 -7.46 3.88 0.68
N CYS A 123 -6.69 4.94 0.97
CA CYS A 123 -7.20 6.11 1.68
C CYS A 123 -8.03 7.05 0.79
N MET A 124 -8.00 6.90 -0.54
CA MET A 124 -8.53 7.90 -1.49
C MET A 124 -9.84 7.52 -2.17
N ASP A 125 -10.10 6.22 -2.36
CA ASP A 125 -11.22 5.74 -3.18
C ASP A 125 -11.73 4.34 -2.77
N ASP A 126 -13.05 4.18 -2.63
CA ASP A 126 -13.69 2.92 -2.24
C ASP A 126 -13.62 1.85 -3.37
N GLY A 127 -13.53 2.30 -4.62
CA GLY A 127 -13.34 1.44 -5.80
C GLY A 127 -11.98 0.75 -5.78
N VAL A 128 -10.92 1.43 -5.33
CA VAL A 128 -9.60 0.82 -5.07
C VAL A 128 -9.73 -0.33 -4.07
N GLN A 129 -10.42 -0.12 -2.96
CA GLN A 129 -10.58 -1.14 -1.92
C GLN A 129 -11.36 -2.34 -2.44
N THR A 130 -12.46 -2.09 -3.16
CA THR A 130 -13.26 -3.13 -3.82
C THR A 130 -12.39 -3.96 -4.77
N LYS A 131 -11.61 -3.29 -5.62
CA LYS A 131 -10.68 -3.94 -6.55
C LYS A 131 -9.63 -4.78 -5.83
N LEU A 132 -9.13 -4.30 -4.70
CA LEU A 132 -8.17 -5.03 -3.86
C LEU A 132 -8.79 -6.33 -3.31
N ILE A 133 -10.07 -6.31 -2.89
CA ILE A 133 -10.80 -7.53 -2.49
C ILE A 133 -10.98 -8.49 -3.66
N GLU A 134 -11.46 -8.01 -4.82
CA GLU A 134 -11.65 -8.83 -6.02
C GLU A 134 -10.36 -9.56 -6.43
N LEU A 135 -9.23 -8.89 -6.23
CA LEU A 135 -7.92 -9.42 -6.52
C LEU A 135 -7.36 -10.33 -5.41
N ARG A 136 -8.15 -10.78 -4.43
CA ARG A 136 -7.66 -11.57 -3.27
C ARG A 136 -6.55 -10.85 -2.51
N GLY A 137 -6.76 -9.55 -2.30
CA GLY A 137 -5.84 -8.63 -1.66
C GLY A 137 -5.57 -9.03 -0.22
N VAL A 138 -6.64 -9.29 0.54
CA VAL A 138 -6.56 -9.68 1.96
C VAL A 138 -5.65 -10.89 2.17
N GLU A 139 -5.80 -11.95 1.39
CA GLU A 139 -4.95 -13.14 1.54
C GLU A 139 -3.49 -12.85 1.19
N THR A 140 -3.26 -12.01 0.18
CA THR A 140 -1.90 -11.61 -0.22
C THR A 140 -1.24 -10.73 0.85
N LEU A 141 -2.02 -9.85 1.50
CA LEU A 141 -1.58 -9.03 2.62
C LEU A 141 -1.29 -9.87 3.85
N ILE A 142 -2.14 -10.85 4.20
CA ILE A 142 -1.91 -11.78 5.31
C ILE A 142 -0.67 -12.64 5.05
N GLU A 143 -0.47 -13.14 3.82
CA GLU A 143 0.74 -13.88 3.44
C GLU A 143 1.99 -13.01 3.64
N SER A 144 1.93 -11.77 3.16
CA SER A 144 3.01 -10.78 3.32
C SER A 144 3.29 -10.48 4.79
N LEU A 145 2.24 -10.28 5.59
CA LEU A 145 2.35 -10.00 7.02
C LEU A 145 2.96 -11.18 7.76
N SER A 146 2.56 -12.41 7.45
CA SER A 146 3.13 -13.61 8.04
C SER A 146 4.63 -13.71 7.78
N ARG A 147 5.06 -13.38 6.56
CA ARG A 147 6.47 -13.43 6.15
C ARG A 147 7.30 -12.30 6.74
N PHE A 148 6.78 -11.08 6.73
CA PHE A 148 7.50 -9.87 7.13
C PHE A 148 7.03 -9.30 8.47
N ARG A 149 6.49 -10.12 9.37
CA ARG A 149 5.95 -9.70 10.68
C ARG A 149 6.95 -8.97 11.60
N ASN A 150 8.25 -9.15 11.36
CA ASN A 150 9.33 -8.51 12.13
C ASN A 150 9.93 -7.31 11.39
N VAL A 151 9.37 -6.91 10.25
CA VAL A 151 9.78 -5.72 9.50
C VAL A 151 8.73 -4.67 9.73
N ASP A 152 8.98 -3.80 10.72
CA ASP A 152 7.96 -2.93 11.29
C ASP A 152 7.20 -2.13 10.25
N GLU A 153 7.93 -1.49 9.35
CA GLU A 153 7.37 -0.71 8.25
C GLU A 153 6.45 -1.52 7.33
N ILE A 154 6.76 -2.79 7.05
CA ILE A 154 5.90 -3.63 6.20
C ILE A 154 4.66 -4.05 7.00
N SER A 155 4.85 -4.50 8.24
CA SER A 155 3.72 -4.92 9.07
C SER A 155 2.76 -3.78 9.33
N ASP A 156 3.24 -2.59 9.70
CA ASP A 156 2.41 -1.45 10.05
C ASP A 156 1.56 -0.99 8.86
N ARG A 157 2.13 -0.94 7.65
CA ARG A 157 1.37 -0.62 6.43
C ARG A 157 0.31 -1.66 6.11
N ILE A 158 0.62 -2.95 6.26
CA ILE A 158 -0.37 -4.00 6.05
C ILE A 158 -1.51 -3.86 7.05
N LEU A 159 -1.20 -3.61 8.32
CA LEU A 159 -2.21 -3.40 9.36
C LEU A 159 -3.10 -2.20 9.04
N LEU A 160 -2.53 -1.07 8.60
CA LEU A 160 -3.28 0.10 8.17
C LEU A 160 -4.20 -0.18 6.98
N ILE A 161 -3.71 -0.89 5.96
CA ILE A 161 -4.54 -1.27 4.80
C ILE A 161 -5.68 -2.18 5.26
N LEU A 162 -5.41 -3.20 6.07
CA LEU A 162 -6.44 -4.13 6.56
C LEU A 162 -7.48 -3.42 7.45
N ASP A 163 -7.05 -2.52 8.32
CA ASP A 163 -7.93 -1.70 9.17
C ASP A 163 -8.87 -0.82 8.33
N GLY A 164 -8.32 -0.21 7.27
CA GLY A 164 -9.12 0.47 6.25
C GLY A 164 -10.20 -0.46 5.68
N LEU A 165 -9.82 -1.62 5.12
CA LEU A 165 -10.79 -2.55 4.52
C LEU A 165 -11.85 -3.07 5.51
N ILE A 166 -11.48 -3.28 6.78
CA ILE A 166 -12.44 -3.68 7.83
C ILE A 166 -13.43 -2.56 8.12
N SER A 167 -12.94 -1.31 8.20
CA SER A 167 -13.77 -0.13 8.47
C SER A 167 -14.86 0.08 7.41
N PHE A 168 -14.60 -0.33 6.17
CA PHE A 168 -15.60 -0.35 5.08
C PHE A 168 -16.44 -1.64 5.01
N GLY A 169 -16.22 -2.59 5.92
CA GLY A 169 -16.94 -3.87 5.98
C GLY A 169 -16.58 -4.84 4.85
N LEU A 170 -15.41 -4.67 4.22
CA LEU A 170 -15.02 -5.39 3.00
C LEU A 170 -14.12 -6.61 3.23
N ALA A 171 -13.46 -6.71 4.39
CA ALA A 171 -12.41 -7.71 4.61
C ALA A 171 -12.61 -8.64 5.82
N LYS A 172 -13.67 -8.47 6.62
CA LYS A 172 -13.83 -9.23 7.88
C LYS A 172 -13.85 -10.74 7.65
N ASP A 173 -14.72 -11.21 6.76
CA ASP A 173 -14.88 -12.64 6.48
C ASP A 173 -13.62 -13.24 5.85
N GLU A 174 -12.94 -12.49 4.98
CA GLU A 174 -11.70 -12.88 4.32
C GLU A 174 -10.55 -13.02 5.33
N ILE A 175 -10.45 -12.10 6.29
CA ILE A 175 -9.43 -12.14 7.36
C ILE A 175 -9.65 -13.36 8.25
N GLU A 176 -10.90 -13.63 8.63
CA GLU A 176 -11.24 -14.82 9.43
C GLU A 176 -10.90 -16.11 8.68
N ARG A 177 -11.33 -16.21 7.42
CA ARG A 177 -11.10 -17.37 6.56
C ARG A 177 -9.62 -17.60 6.26
N GLY A 178 -8.84 -16.53 6.12
CA GLY A 178 -7.41 -16.56 5.84
C GLY A 178 -6.52 -16.87 7.05
N GLY A 179 -7.10 -17.10 8.24
CA GLY A 179 -6.35 -17.27 9.47
C GLY A 179 -5.69 -15.99 9.98
N GLY A 180 -6.10 -14.82 9.45
CA GLY A 180 -5.57 -13.52 9.80
C GLY A 180 -5.76 -13.20 11.28
N VAL A 181 -6.89 -13.57 11.87
CA VAL A 181 -7.16 -13.35 13.32
C VAL A 181 -6.09 -13.96 14.22
N ALA A 182 -5.67 -15.20 13.94
CA ALA A 182 -4.64 -15.88 14.73
C ALA A 182 -3.27 -15.22 14.55
N LEU A 183 -2.93 -14.80 13.33
CA LEU A 183 -1.70 -14.08 13.03
C LEU A 183 -1.66 -12.72 13.73
N LEU A 184 -2.72 -11.93 13.61
CA LEU A 184 -2.85 -10.61 14.23
C LEU A 184 -2.75 -10.71 15.75
N THR A 185 -3.45 -11.69 16.35
CA THR A 185 -3.35 -11.98 17.79
C THR A 185 -1.91 -12.30 18.20
N SER A 186 -1.17 -13.06 17.38
CA SER A 186 0.24 -13.38 17.63
C SER A 186 1.11 -12.13 17.58
N ILE A 187 0.92 -11.26 16.57
CA ILE A 187 1.67 -10.01 16.42
C ILE A 187 1.46 -9.09 17.62
N ILE A 188 0.22 -8.92 18.08
CA ILE A 188 -0.10 -8.08 19.25
C ILE A 188 0.52 -8.66 20.52
N LYS A 189 0.47 -9.99 20.72
CA LYS A 189 1.09 -10.64 21.88
C LYS A 189 2.59 -10.42 21.94
N HIS A 190 3.25 -10.41 20.79
CA HIS A 190 4.70 -10.20 20.72
C HIS A 190 5.10 -8.73 20.68
N ASN A 191 4.19 -7.84 20.27
CA ASN A 191 4.41 -6.39 20.20
C ASN A 191 3.20 -5.64 20.76
N PRO A 192 3.04 -5.56 22.09
CA PRO A 192 1.86 -4.95 22.72
C PRO A 192 1.64 -3.49 22.34
N SER A 193 2.69 -2.76 21.96
CA SER A 193 2.60 -1.38 21.44
C SER A 193 1.82 -1.26 20.13
N ARG A 194 1.58 -2.37 19.41
CA ARG A 194 0.76 -2.42 18.19
C ARG A 194 -0.71 -2.71 18.45
N SER A 195 -1.13 -2.86 19.72
CA SER A 195 -2.53 -3.13 20.06
C SER A 195 -3.47 -2.01 19.60
N ASP A 196 -3.01 -0.76 19.58
CA ASP A 196 -3.78 0.40 19.12
C ASP A 196 -4.00 0.41 17.60
N THR A 197 -3.13 -0.28 16.84
CA THR A 197 -3.18 -0.34 15.36
C THR A 197 -4.10 -1.44 14.85
N VAL A 198 -4.52 -2.38 15.70
CA VAL A 198 -5.32 -3.54 15.29
C VAL A 198 -6.67 -3.51 16.00
N ILE A 199 -7.58 -2.68 15.49
CA ILE A 199 -8.97 -2.65 15.96
C ILE A 199 -9.78 -3.65 15.12
N LEU A 200 -9.64 -4.94 15.44
CA LEU A 200 -10.55 -5.95 14.91
C LEU A 200 -11.92 -5.80 15.60
N CYS A 201 -12.85 -5.09 14.96
CA CYS A 201 -14.27 -5.05 15.34
C CYS A 201 -15.01 -6.32 14.90
#